data_AF-A0A6A6LRD3-F1
#
_entry.id   AF-A0A6A6LRD3-F1
#
_cell.length_a   1.000
_cell.length_b   1.000
_cell.length_c   1.000
_cell.angle_alpha   90.00
_cell.angle_beta   90.00
_cell.angle_gamma   90.00
#
_symmetry.space_group_name_H-M   'P 1'
#
loop_
_entity.id
_entity.type
_entity.pdbx_description
1 polymer ?
#
loop_
_entity_poly.entity_id
_entity_poly.type
_entity_poly.pdbx_seq_one_letter_code
_entity_poly.pdbx_strand_id
1 'polypeptide(L)' 'MADDKTISYMAERVVGTGSFGIVFQAKCLETGETVAIKKVLQDKRYKNRELQLMRVMDHPNVFFEALFLFHYK' A
#
# COMPACT_ATOMS: atom_id res chain seq x y z
N MET A 1 5.41 16.60 20.32
CA MET A 1 6.24 16.37 19.13
C MET A 1 5.84 15.01 18.58
N ALA A 2 5.19 14.97 17.41
CA ALA A 2 4.94 13.70 16.74
C ALA A 2 6.23 13.35 16.00
N ASP A 3 6.91 12.30 16.45
CA ASP A 3 8.07 11.73 15.77
C ASP A 3 7.66 11.35 14.35
N ASP A 4 8.26 11.98 13.33
CA ASP A 4 8.05 11.61 11.93
C ASP A 4 8.80 10.30 11.67
N LYS A 5 8.18 9.19 12.12
CA LYS A 5 8.71 7.84 11.94
C LYS A 5 8.64 7.47 10.47
N THR A 6 9.78 7.59 9.80
CA THR A 6 9.99 7.03 8.47
C THR A 6 10.01 5.51 8.60
N ILE A 7 9.14 4.81 7.88
CA ILE A 7 9.14 3.35 7.76
C ILE A 7 9.69 2.98 6.40
N SER A 8 10.66 2.08 6.36
CA SER A 8 11.43 1.74 5.19
C SER A 8 11.04 0.37 4.67
N TYR A 9 10.71 0.29 3.39
CA TYR A 9 10.30 -0.96 2.75
C TYR A 9 11.24 -1.32 1.60
N MET A 10 11.66 -2.58 1.54
CA MET A 10 12.40 -3.13 0.43
C MET A 10 11.45 -3.90 -0.49
N ALA A 11 11.23 -3.40 -1.71
CA ALA A 11 10.47 -4.13 -2.71
C ALA A 11 11.30 -5.31 -3.24
N GLU A 12 10.82 -6.54 -3.03
CA GLU A 12 11.54 -7.76 -3.38
C GLU A 12 11.21 -8.22 -4.80
N ARG A 13 9.92 -8.26 -5.15
CA ARG A 13 9.46 -8.71 -6.47
C ARG A 13 8.06 -8.22 -6.81
N VAL A 14 7.74 -8.21 -8.09
CA VAL A 14 6.36 -8.02 -8.57
C VAL A 14 5.58 -9.32 -8.37
N VAL A 15 4.41 -9.23 -7.75
CA VAL A 15 3.50 -10.37 -7.52
C VAL A 15 2.17 -10.22 -8.25
N GLY A 16 1.88 -9.04 -8.80
CA GLY A 16 0.68 -8.82 -9.58
C GLY A 16 0.79 -7.60 -10.48
N THR A 17 0.20 -7.69 -11.67
CA THR A 17 0.02 -6.56 -12.58
C THR A 17 -1.45 -6.49 -12.99
N GLY A 18 -1.98 -5.29 -13.08
CA GLY A 18 -3.37 -5.07 -13.47
C GLY A 18 -3.59 -3.68 -14.05
N SER A 19 -4.81 -3.42 -14.50
CA SER A 19 -5.20 -2.14 -15.11
C SER A 19 -4.90 -0.93 -14.22
N PHE A 20 -5.01 -1.09 -12.90
CA PHE A 20 -4.85 -0.01 -11.93
C PHE A 20 -3.41 0.16 -11.41
N GLY A 21 -2.50 -0.75 -11.74
CA GLY A 21 -1.10 -0.65 -11.30
C GLY A 21 -0.42 -1.98 -11.04
N ILE A 22 0.60 -1.94 -10.19
CA ILE A 22 1.51 -3.06 -9.92
C ILE A 22 1.51 -3.36 -8.42
N VAL A 23 1.45 -4.63 -8.05
CA VAL A 23 1.59 -5.11 -6.68
C VAL A 23 2.98 -5.70 -6.50
N PHE A 24 3.69 -5.20 -5.51
CA PHE A 24 4.99 -5.71 -5.07
C PHE A 24 4.81 -6.52 -3.79
N GLN A 25 5.54 -7.62 -3.67
CA GLN A 25 5.90 -8.14 -2.37
C GLN A 25 7.08 -7.32 -1.86
N ALA A 26 6.98 -6.84 -0.63
CA ALA A 26 8.02 -6.06 0.02
C ALA A 26 8.24 -6.54 1.44
N LYS A 27 9.40 -6.19 1.99
CA LYS A 27 9.74 -6.45 3.39
C LYS A 27 9.86 -5.14 4.15
N CYS A 28 9.15 -5.03 5.28
CA CYS A 28 9.34 -3.96 6.26
C CYS A 28 10.73 -4.12 6.88
N LEU A 29 11.58 -3.10 6.82
CA LEU A 29 12.95 -3.20 7.32
C LEU A 29 13.03 -3.11 8.85
N GLU A 30 12.02 -2.51 9.46
CA GLU A 30 11.92 -2.34 10.91
C GLU A 30 11.37 -3.58 11.61
N THR A 31 10.36 -4.25 11.02
CA THR A 31 9.73 -5.43 11.63
C THR A 31 10.16 -6.76 11.00
N GLY A 32 10.72 -6.71 9.78
CA GLY A 32 11.02 -7.91 8.99
C GLY A 32 9.80 -8.58 8.37
N GLU A 33 8.60 -8.02 8.55
CA GLU A 33 7.35 -8.58 8.02
C GLU A 33 7.26 -8.42 6.51
N THR A 34 6.65 -9.41 5.87
CA THR A 34 6.37 -9.39 4.43
C THR A 34 5.02 -8.76 4.19
N VAL A 35 4.98 -7.70 3.39
CA VAL A 35 3.79 -6.92 3.07
C VAL A 35 3.57 -6.86 1.56
N ALA A 36 2.32 -6.56 1.16
CA ALA A 36 2.00 -6.26 -0.23
C ALA A 36 1.94 -4.74 -0.42
N ILE A 37 2.66 -4.21 -1.41
CA ILE A 37 2.62 -2.80 -1.77
C ILE A 37 1.94 -2.65 -3.13
N LYS A 38 0.74 -2.07 -3.15
CA LYS A 38 0.00 -1.77 -4.36
C LYS A 38 0.34 -0.36 -4.83
N LYS A 39 1.17 -0.26 -5.86
CA LYS A 39 1.50 1.01 -6.53
C LYS A 39 0.40 1.32 -7.54
N VAL A 40 -0.35 2.39 -7.29
CA VAL A 40 -1.43 2.85 -8.16
C VAL A 40 -1.11 4.22 -8.75
N LEU A 41 -1.53 4.42 -10.01
CA LEU A 41 -1.50 5.75 -10.62
C LEU A 41 -2.72 6.53 -10.09
N GLN A 42 -2.49 7.59 -9.33
CA GLN A 42 -3.57 8.43 -8.85
C GLN A 42 -3.73 9.65 -9.74
N ASP A 43 -4.84 9.69 -10.48
CA ASP A 43 -5.29 10.92 -11.10
C ASP A 43 -5.91 11.83 -10.02
N LYS A 44 -5.42 13.07 -9.95
CA LYS A 44 -5.84 14.09 -8.96
C LYS A 44 -7.34 14.39 -9.03
N ARG A 45 -8.00 14.13 -10.17
CA ARG A 45 -9.43 14.39 -10.37
C ARG A 45 -10.30 13.33 -9.70
N TYR A 46 -9.77 12.15 -9.42
CA TYR A 46 -10.53 11.03 -8.89
C TYR A 46 -10.14 10.73 -7.44
N LYS A 47 -11.14 10.48 -6.59
CA LYS A 47 -10.91 10.02 -5.21
C LYS A 47 -10.65 8.51 -5.23
N ASN A 48 -9.63 8.05 -4.49
CA ASN A 48 -9.42 6.60 -4.34
C ASN A 48 -10.45 6.01 -3.36
N ARG A 49 -11.52 5.43 -3.91
CA ARG A 49 -12.57 4.75 -3.14
C ARG A 49 -12.06 3.51 -2.39
N GLU A 50 -11.09 2.77 -2.95
CA GLU A 50 -10.51 1.59 -2.28
C GLU A 50 -9.87 2.00 -0.94
N LEU A 51 -9.06 3.08 -0.93
CA LEU A 51 -8.43 3.57 0.30
C LEU A 51 -9.46 4.01 1.35
N GLN A 52 -10.52 4.70 0.91
CA GLN A 52 -11.57 5.15 1.83
C GLN A 52 -12.32 3.97 2.45
N LEU A 53 -12.66 2.96 1.65
CA LEU A 53 -13.32 1.75 2.13
C LEU A 53 -12.41 0.94 3.04
N MET A 54 -11.13 0.81 2.70
CA MET A 54 -10.17 0.14 3.57
C MET A 54 -10.13 0.82 4.92
N ARG A 55 -9.96 2.14 5.03
CA ARG A 55 -9.89 2.82 6.35
C ARG A 55 -11.08 2.58 7.30
N VAL A 56 -12.23 2.14 6.80
CA VAL A 56 -13.44 1.89 7.63
C VAL A 56 -13.78 0.41 7.78
N MET A 57 -13.08 -0.50 7.09
CA MET A 57 -13.25 -1.93 7.34
C MET A 57 -12.48 -2.31 8.61
N ASP A 58 -13.04 -3.17 9.44
CA ASP A 58 -12.34 -3.76 10.58
C ASP A 58 -13.01 -5.11 10.84
N HIS A 59 -12.41 -6.17 10.30
CA HIS A 59 -12.98 -7.51 10.36
C HIS A 59 -11.85 -8.55 10.26
N PRO A 60 -11.88 -9.64 11.04
CA PRO A 60 -10.80 -10.63 11.10
C PRO A 60 -10.49 -11.31 9.75
N ASN A 61 -11.43 -11.32 8.82
CA ASN A 61 -11.26 -11.88 7.47
C ASN A 61 -10.95 -10.84 6.38
N VAL A 62 -10.69 -9.58 6.76
CA VAL A 62 -10.31 -8.51 5.83
C VAL A 62 -8.86 -8.14 6.09
N PHE A 63 -8.00 -8.38 5.10
CA PHE A 63 -6.57 -8.14 5.21
C PHE A 63 -6.24 -6.66 4.98
N PHE A 64 -5.57 -6.04 5.96
CA PHE A 64 -5.27 -4.61 5.97
C PHE A 64 -3.86 -4.21 5.52
N GLU A 65 -2.93 -5.16 5.48
CA GLU A 65 -1.50 -4.89 5.29
C GLU A 65 -1.08 -4.51 3.85
N ALA A 66 -2.05 -4.16 2.99
CA ALA A 66 -1.75 -3.62 1.68
C ALA A 66 -1.41 -2.12 1.78
N LEU A 67 -0.13 -1.77 1.70
CA LEU A 67 0.30 -0.37 1.62
C LEU A 67 0.05 0.17 0.21
N PHE A 68 -0.71 1.26 0.10
CA PHE A 68 -0.93 1.95 -1.17
C PHE A 68 0.12 3.05 -1.35
N LEU A 69 1.00 2.87 -2.34
CA LEU A 69 1.88 3.95 -2.79
C LEU A 69 1.21 4.69 -3.94
N PHE A 70 0.83 5.93 -3.68
CA PHE A 70 0.27 6.84 -4.68
C PHE A 70 1.38 7.60 -5.39
N HIS A 71 1.58 7.31 -6.66
CA HIS A 71 2.39 8.17 -7.51
C HIS A 71 1.48 9.13 -8.26
N TYR A 72 1.58 10.42 -7.92
CA TYR A 72 0.93 11.49 -8.67
C TYR A 72 1.84 11.88 -9.84
N LYS A 73 1.28 11.96 -11.05
CA LYS A 73 1.90 12.75 -12.12
C LYS A 73 1.63 14.24 -11.91
#